data_AF-A0A7C4H6Z0-F1
#
_entry.id   AF-A0A7C4H6Z0-F1
#
_cell.length_a   1.000
_cell.length_b   1.000
_cell.length_c   1.000
_cell.angle_alpha   90.00
_cell.angle_beta   90.00
_cell.angle_gamma   90.00
#
_symmetry.space_group_name_H-M   'P 1'
#
loop_
_entity.id
_entity.type
_entity.pdbx_description
1 polymer ?
#
loop_
_entity_poly.entity_id
_entity_poly.type
_entity_poly.pdbx_seq_one_letter_code
_entity_poly.pdbx_strand_id
1 'polypeptide(L)'
;MRRKPSLVKIAQRLILSMPYIIEAMKLNIVNYSSLARLLKEDMERLSGRKLGEGSVKIAVLRAVKSLLEEYPPAGETIARS
;
A
#
# COMPACT_ATOMS: atom_id res chain seq x y z
N MET A 1 -3.19 13.05 -23.77
CA MET A 1 -3.67 11.78 -23.15
C MET A 1 -3.54 11.89 -21.63
N ARG A 2 -4.64 11.88 -20.85
CA ARG A 2 -4.54 11.92 -19.36
C ARG A 2 -3.86 10.64 -18.87
N ARG A 3 -2.76 10.76 -18.13
CA ARG A 3 -2.00 9.62 -17.60
C ARG A 3 -2.87 8.91 -16.55
N LYS A 4 -3.04 7.59 -16.68
CA LYS A 4 -3.82 6.80 -15.72
C LYS A 4 -3.17 6.91 -14.32
N PRO A 5 -3.96 7.03 -13.23
CA PRO A 5 -3.42 7.07 -11.88
C PRO A 5 -2.59 5.82 -11.56
N SER A 6 -1.45 6.00 -10.90
CA SER A 6 -0.62 4.87 -10.43
C SER A 6 -1.33 4.15 -9.29
N LEU A 7 -1.59 2.84 -9.47
CA LEU A 7 -2.21 2.02 -8.42
C LEU A 7 -1.34 1.94 -7.16
N VAL A 8 -0.01 1.98 -7.31
CA VAL A 8 0.91 2.02 -6.16
C VAL A 8 0.73 3.31 -5.37
N LYS A 9 0.65 4.46 -6.05
CA LYS A 9 0.43 5.76 -5.37
C LYS A 9 -0.95 5.83 -4.71
N ILE A 10 -1.98 5.26 -5.33
CA ILE A 10 -3.30 5.15 -4.71
C ILE A 10 -3.22 4.28 -3.45
N ALA A 11 -2.62 3.09 -3.53
CA ALA A 11 -2.48 2.20 -2.37
C ALA A 11 -1.67 2.86 -1.24
N GLN A 12 -0.57 3.56 -1.56
CA GLN A 12 0.20 4.33 -0.58
C GLN A 12 -0.68 5.36 0.14
N ARG A 13 -1.46 6.15 -0.61
CA ARG A 13 -2.34 7.17 -0.02
C ARG A 13 -3.39 6.56 0.89
N LEU A 14 -4.00 5.44 0.49
CA LEU A 14 -4.99 4.74 1.30
C LEU A 14 -4.36 4.17 2.58
N ILE A 15 -3.20 3.53 2.50
CA ILE A 15 -2.47 3.01 3.66
C ILE A 15 -2.09 4.15 4.61
N LEU A 16 -1.56 5.27 4.08
CA LEU A 16 -1.20 6.45 4.86
C LEU A 16 -2.39 7.09 5.59
N SER A 17 -3.60 6.94 5.05
CA SER A 17 -4.83 7.40 5.72
C SER A 17 -5.25 6.51 6.91
N MET A 18 -4.58 5.36 7.11
CA MET A 18 -4.83 4.42 8.19
C MET A 18 -3.55 4.20 9.01
N PRO A 19 -3.19 5.12 9.93
CA PRO A 19 -1.95 5.03 10.70
C PRO A 19 -1.76 3.69 11.44
N TYR A 20 -2.86 3.10 11.93
CA TYR A 20 -2.84 1.79 12.59
C TYR A 20 -2.39 0.63 11.67
N ILE A 21 -2.61 0.73 10.35
CA ILE A 21 -2.10 -0.26 9.39
C ILE A 21 -0.57 -0.14 9.26
N ILE A 22 -0.03 1.08 9.30
CA ILE A 22 1.43 1.30 9.22
C ILE A 22 2.11 0.66 10.44
N GLU A 23 1.58 0.87 11.64
CA GLU A 23 2.13 0.26 12.85
C GLU A 23 2.01 -1.28 12.79
N ALA A 24 0.88 -1.80 12.35
CA ALA A 24 0.71 -3.24 12.13
C ALA A 24 1.69 -3.81 11.07
N MET A 25 2.01 -3.04 10.03
CA MET A 25 3.01 -3.41 9.02
C MET A 25 4.40 -3.51 9.64
N LYS A 26 4.80 -2.53 10.46
CA LYS A 26 6.09 -2.53 11.17
C LYS A 26 6.23 -3.73 12.12
N LEU A 27 5.12 -4.16 12.72
CA LEU A 27 5.06 -5.34 13.59
C LEU A 27 4.95 -6.66 12.82
N ASN A 28 4.89 -6.63 11.49
CA ASN A 28 4.74 -7.80 10.62
C ASN A 28 3.51 -8.67 10.92
N ILE A 29 2.40 -8.05 11.36
CA ILE A 29 1.13 -8.75 11.70
C ILE A 29 0.02 -8.56 10.66
N VAL A 30 0.31 -7.89 9.54
CA VAL A 30 -0.69 -7.61 8.49
C VAL A 30 -0.80 -8.77 7.50
N ASN A 31 -2.02 -9.24 7.28
CA ASN A 31 -2.32 -10.07 6.12
C ASN A 31 -2.51 -9.20 4.88
N TYR A 32 -1.50 -9.15 4.00
CA TYR A 32 -1.54 -8.29 2.81
C TYR A 32 -2.59 -8.69 1.78
N SER A 33 -3.03 -9.95 1.74
CA SER A 33 -4.16 -10.35 0.87
C SER A 33 -5.49 -9.78 1.38
N SER A 34 -5.70 -9.79 2.70
CA SER A 34 -6.88 -9.17 3.31
C SER A 34 -6.85 -7.64 3.16
N LEU A 35 -5.69 -7.01 3.36
CA LEU A 35 -5.52 -5.58 3.11
C LEU A 35 -5.82 -5.22 1.65
N ALA A 36 -5.36 -6.04 0.69
CA ALA A 36 -5.66 -5.82 -0.73
C ALA A 36 -7.17 -5.90 -1.03
N ARG A 37 -7.90 -6.81 -0.38
CA ARG A 37 -9.36 -6.90 -0.54
C ARG A 37 -10.05 -5.67 0.07
N LEU A 38 -9.62 -5.24 1.26
CA LEU A 38 -10.13 -4.04 1.93
C LEU A 38 -9.98 -2.80 1.04
N LEU A 39 -8.81 -2.62 0.42
CA LEU A 39 -8.50 -1.44 -0.39
C LEU A 39 -9.12 -1.46 -1.79
N LYS A 40 -9.58 -2.62 -2.28
CA LYS A 40 -9.97 -2.81 -3.69
C LYS A 40 -11.02 -1.80 -4.14
N GLU A 41 -12.10 -1.64 -3.37
CA GLU A 41 -13.21 -0.77 -3.77
C GLU A 41 -12.78 0.70 -3.87
N ASP A 42 -12.03 1.18 -2.88
CA ASP A 42 -11.49 2.54 -2.88
C ASP A 42 -10.48 2.76 -4.02
N MET A 43 -9.66 1.75 -4.32
CA MET A 43 -8.74 1.78 -5.45
C MET A 43 -9.48 1.83 -6.80
N GLU A 44 -10.58 1.09 -6.95
CA GLU A 44 -11.43 1.17 -8.15
C GLU A 44 -12.05 2.56 -8.28
N ARG A 45 -12.58 3.12 -7.19
CA ARG A 45 -13.18 4.45 -7.14
C ARG A 45 -12.18 5.55 -7.53
N LEU A 46 -10.98 5.51 -6.95
CA LEU A 46 -9.93 6.51 -7.21
C LEU A 46 -9.26 6.34 -8.59
N SER A 47 -9.21 5.13 -9.12
CA SER A 47 -8.63 4.87 -10.45
C SER A 47 -9.62 5.04 -11.60
N GLY A 48 -10.92 5.10 -11.31
CA GLY A 48 -12.00 5.25 -12.28
C GLY A 48 -12.20 4.00 -13.16
N ARG A 49 -11.79 2.82 -12.69
CA ARG A 49 -11.93 1.55 -13.43
C ARG A 49 -12.01 0.35 -12.50
N LYS A 50 -12.55 -0.76 -13.02
CA LYS A 50 -12.48 -2.06 -12.35
C LYS A 50 -11.06 -2.59 -12.33
N LEU A 51 -10.69 -3.23 -11.22
CA LEU A 51 -9.35 -3.75 -10.99
C LEU A 51 -9.42 -5.25 -10.69
N GLY A 52 -8.54 -6.01 -11.34
CA GLY A 52 -8.35 -7.43 -11.01
C GLY A 52 -7.65 -7.59 -9.66
N GLU A 53 -8.01 -8.62 -8.91
CA GLU A 53 -7.46 -8.86 -7.56
C GLU A 53 -5.94 -8.99 -7.57
N GLY A 54 -5.37 -9.64 -8.58
CA GLY A 54 -3.92 -9.76 -8.75
C GLY A 54 -3.23 -8.40 -8.89
N SER A 55 -3.80 -7.49 -9.69
CA SER A 55 -3.24 -6.15 -9.87
C SER A 55 -3.29 -5.33 -8.58
N VAL A 56 -4.37 -5.46 -7.80
CA VAL A 56 -4.52 -4.81 -6.49
C VAL A 56 -3.48 -5.35 -5.51
N LYS A 57 -3.35 -6.68 -5.39
CA LYS A 57 -2.34 -7.30 -4.51
C LYS A 57 -0.92 -6.82 -4.82
N ILE A 58 -0.52 -6.83 -6.09
CA ILE A 58 0.82 -6.37 -6.50
C ILE A 58 1.02 -4.89 -6.18
N ALA A 59 0.00 -4.05 -6.42
CA ALA A 59 0.08 -2.63 -6.10
C ALA A 59 0.24 -2.39 -4.59
N VAL A 60 -0.52 -3.13 -3.76
CA VAL A 60 -0.44 -3.06 -2.29
C VAL A 60 0.92 -3.54 -1.80
N LEU A 61 1.42 -4.68 -2.25
CA LEU A 61 2.74 -5.19 -1.85
C LEU A 61 3.87 -4.20 -2.19
N ARG A 62 3.82 -3.57 -3.36
CA ARG A 62 4.79 -2.54 -3.76
C ARG A 62 4.67 -1.27 -2.92
N ALA A 63 3.44 -0.86 -2.59
CA ALA A 63 3.20 0.29 -1.72
C ALA A 63 3.74 0.03 -0.31
N VAL A 64 3.42 -1.13 0.28
CA VAL A 64 3.90 -1.59 1.59
C VAL A 64 5.42 -1.59 1.65
N LYS A 65 6.09 -2.18 0.65
CA LYS A 65 7.57 -2.21 0.61
C LYS A 65 8.15 -0.80 0.65
N SER A 66 7.68 0.09 -0.22
CA SER A 66 8.16 1.48 -0.24
C SER A 66 7.83 2.25 1.04
N LEU A 67 6.69 1.96 1.68
CA LEU A 67 6.33 2.60 2.96
C LEU A 67 7.17 2.08 4.12
N LEU A 68 7.54 0.80 4.16
CA LEU A 68 8.46 0.28 5.18
C LEU A 68 9.89 0.80 5.02
N GLU A 69 10.32 1.10 3.79
CA GLU A 69 11.59 1.80 3.54
C GLU A 69 11.55 3.26 4.05
N GLU A 70 10.39 3.91 3.99
CA GLU A 70 10.19 5.30 4.45
C GLU A 70 9.92 5.40 5.96
N TYR A 71 9.18 4.44 6.51
CA TYR A 71 8.77 4.32 7.91
C TYR A 71 9.22 2.97 8.47
N PRO A 72 10.53 2.79 8.69
CA PRO A 72 11.06 1.50 9.13
C PRO A 72 10.53 1.08 10.52
N PRO A 73 10.53 -0.22 10.83
CA PRO A 73 10.31 -0.72 12.18
C PRO A 73 11.29 -0.09 13.18
N ALA A 74 10.86 0.03 14.44
CA ALA A 74 11.74 0.52 15.50
C ALA A 74 12.98 -0.38 15.65
N GLY A 75 14.18 0.20 15.64
CA GLY A 75 15.45 -0.54 15.72
C GLY A 75 16.09 -0.85 14.37
N GLU A 76 15.40 -0.62 13.25
CA GLU A 76 15.93 -0.76 11.89
C GLU A 76 16.14 0.61 11.24
N THR A 77 17.03 1.45 11.78
CA THR A 77 17.45 2.65 11.04
C THR A 77 18.29 2.20 9.86
N ILE A 78 17.71 2.18 8.66
CA ILE A 78 18.44 1.90 7.42
C ILE A 78 19.51 3.00 7.28
N ALA A 79 20.78 2.62 7.45
CA ALA A 79 21.90 3.49 7.11
C ALA A 79 21.78 3.84 5.63
N ARG A 80 21.43 5.10 5.35
CA ARG A 80 21.46 5.62 3.99
C ARG A 80 22.93 5.84 3.63
N SER A 81 23.51 4.85 2.95
CA SER A 81 24.81 4.95 2.27
C SER A 81 24.74 5.82 1.03
#